data_AF-A0A2G9Y403-F1
#
_entry.id   AF-A0A2G9Y403-F1
#
_cell.length_a   1.000
_cell.length_b   1.000
_cell.length_c   1.000
_cell.angle_alpha   90.00
_cell.angle_beta   90.00
_cell.angle_gamma   90.00
#
_symmetry.space_group_name_H-M   'P 1'
#
loop_
_entity.id
_entity.type
_entity.pdbx_description
1 polymer ?
#
loop_
_entity_poly.entity_id
_entity_poly.type
_entity_poly.pdbx_seq_one_letter_code
_entity_poly.pdbx_strand_id
1 'polypeptide(L)'
;LKDFLPNKSASIEAQIVNIADEIAYNNHDIDDGLESDLLKIEDLVEIPLFKECYEKSKKKTKNDKLIRFEIVRELIGAQINDAIVASINRIKENKIETLDDVRNSKILIDYSPEMKEKNAQLKKHLYQYLYQNFKVLKMQYKAERYIEKLFHAYEEDIRQLPPKFYSEISSQGEKRVISDYIAGMTDRYAQDEFSRLFLPYERM
;
A
#
# COMPACT_ATOMS: atom_id res chain seq x y z
N LEU A 1 10.50 18.39 -11.29
CA LEU A 1 10.82 18.17 -9.86
C LEU A 1 12.08 18.97 -9.50
N LYS A 2 11.96 20.28 -9.20
CA LYS A 2 13.12 21.09 -8.77
C LYS A 2 13.44 20.92 -7.27
N ASP A 3 12.46 20.47 -6.48
CA ASP A 3 12.58 20.30 -5.03
C ASP A 3 12.82 18.85 -4.58
N PHE A 4 12.97 17.92 -5.54
CA PHE A 4 13.25 16.52 -5.22
C PHE A 4 14.74 16.35 -4.93
N LEU A 5 15.07 15.98 -3.70
CA LEU A 5 16.44 15.79 -3.23
C LEU A 5 16.70 14.28 -3.02
N PRO A 6 17.02 13.51 -4.07
CA PRO A 6 17.11 12.05 -3.99
C PRO A 6 18.20 11.55 -3.03
N ASN A 7 19.18 12.40 -2.72
CA ASN A 7 20.30 12.07 -1.84
C ASN A 7 20.05 12.47 -0.37
N LYS A 8 18.87 13.00 -0.05
CA LYS A 8 18.51 13.39 1.32
C LYS A 8 17.37 12.53 1.84
N SER A 9 17.45 12.16 3.11
CA SER A 9 16.36 11.51 3.80
C SER A 9 15.16 12.44 3.96
N ALA A 10 13.96 11.86 3.92
CA ALA A 10 12.72 12.58 4.20
C ALA A 10 12.67 13.03 5.68
N SER A 11 11.78 13.97 6.01
CA SER A 11 11.61 14.40 7.41
C SER A 11 11.12 13.25 8.30
N ILE A 12 11.24 13.40 9.62
CA ILE A 12 10.76 12.39 10.57
C ILE A 12 9.25 12.14 10.37
N GLU A 13 8.45 13.18 10.14
CA GLU A 13 7.01 13.06 9.90
C GLU A 13 6.72 12.24 8.64
N ALA A 14 7.45 12.49 7.55
CA ALA A 14 7.30 11.71 6.32
C ALA A 14 7.69 10.24 6.53
N GLN A 15 8.74 9.97 7.32
CA GLN A 15 9.12 8.60 7.68
C GLN A 15 8.07 7.92 8.58
N ILE A 16 7.46 8.66 9.52
CA ILE A 16 6.34 8.18 10.36
C ILE A 16 5.14 7.82 9.48
N VAL A 17 4.78 8.67 8.52
CA VAL A 17 3.67 8.39 7.59
C VAL A 17 3.95 7.11 6.80
N ASN A 18 5.17 6.93 6.31
CA ASN A 18 5.55 5.73 5.55
C ASN A 18 5.41 4.43 6.37
N ILE A 19 5.89 4.41 7.62
CA ILE A 19 5.74 3.20 8.45
C ILE A 19 4.30 3.01 8.93
N ALA A 20 3.56 4.08 9.21
CA ALA A 20 2.17 4.00 9.62
C ALA A 20 1.29 3.42 8.51
N ASP A 21 1.53 3.84 7.27
CA ASP A 21 0.87 3.30 6.08
C ASP A 21 1.19 1.81 5.91
N GLU A 22 2.46 1.42 6.04
CA GLU A 22 2.86 0.00 6.00
C GLU A 22 2.15 -0.84 7.08
N ILE A 23 2.06 -0.34 8.32
CA ILE A 23 1.36 -1.02 9.41
C ILE A 23 -0.12 -1.17 9.08
N ALA A 24 -0.77 -0.08 8.64
CA ALA A 24 -2.18 -0.09 8.33
C ALA A 24 -2.48 -1.07 7.18
N TYR A 25 -1.77 -0.95 6.06
CA TYR A 25 -1.99 -1.75 4.86
C TYR A 25 -1.83 -3.24 5.11
N ASN A 26 -0.71 -3.67 5.70
CA ASN A 26 -0.47 -5.09 5.95
C ASN A 26 -1.52 -5.71 6.89
N ASN A 27 -1.95 -4.97 7.92
CA ASN A 27 -2.93 -5.48 8.89
C ASN A 27 -4.35 -5.49 8.33
N HIS A 28 -4.71 -4.50 7.52
CA HIS A 28 -5.97 -4.51 6.78
C HIS A 28 -6.04 -5.69 5.81
N ASP A 29 -4.97 -5.95 5.06
CA ASP A 29 -4.90 -7.10 4.16
C ASP A 29 -4.97 -8.45 4.90
N ILE A 30 -4.42 -8.53 6.10
CA ILE A 30 -4.59 -9.72 6.96
C ILE A 30 -6.05 -9.87 7.40
N ASP A 31 -6.69 -8.79 7.86
CA ASP A 31 -8.10 -8.82 8.30
C ASP A 31 -9.03 -9.22 7.15
N ASP A 32 -8.88 -8.57 5.99
CA ASP A 32 -9.65 -8.84 4.78
C ASP A 32 -9.35 -10.25 4.21
N GLY A 33 -8.09 -10.66 4.23
CA GLY A 33 -7.68 -12.01 3.81
C GLY A 33 -8.29 -13.10 4.69
N LEU A 34 -8.39 -12.87 6.00
CA LEU A 34 -9.04 -13.78 6.95
C LEU A 34 -10.57 -13.74 6.84
N GLU A 35 -11.19 -12.57 6.65
CA GLU A 35 -12.64 -12.43 6.45
C GLU A 35 -13.11 -13.10 5.14
N SER A 36 -12.28 -13.10 4.10
CA SER A 36 -12.60 -13.67 2.78
C SER A 36 -12.19 -15.14 2.59
N ASP A 37 -11.73 -15.82 3.65
CA ASP A 37 -11.19 -17.18 3.64
C ASP A 37 -10.01 -17.39 2.66
N LEU A 38 -9.35 -16.31 2.21
CA LEU A 38 -8.14 -16.37 1.39
C LEU A 38 -6.92 -16.73 2.24
N LEU A 39 -6.95 -16.35 3.51
CA LEU A 39 -6.00 -16.73 4.54
C LEU A 39 -6.71 -17.53 5.62
N LYS A 40 -5.96 -18.40 6.30
CA LYS A 40 -6.46 -19.17 7.42
C LYS A 40 -5.57 -18.96 8.63
N ILE A 41 -6.19 -18.88 9.81
CA ILE A 41 -5.46 -18.69 11.06
C ILE A 41 -4.45 -19.83 11.27
N GLU A 42 -4.82 -21.05 10.91
CA GLU A 42 -3.98 -22.24 11.05
C GLU A 42 -2.68 -22.16 10.23
N ASP A 43 -2.72 -21.50 9.07
CA ASP A 43 -1.52 -21.30 8.24
C ASP A 43 -0.66 -20.14 8.77
N LEU A 44 -1.31 -19.12 9.34
CA LEU A 44 -0.64 -17.92 9.86
C LEU A 44 0.05 -18.14 11.21
N VAL A 45 -0.41 -19.08 12.04
CA VAL A 45 0.23 -19.38 13.34
C VAL A 45 1.62 -20.03 13.22
N GLU A 46 2.05 -20.40 12.01
CA GLU A 46 3.43 -20.82 11.74
C GLU A 46 4.38 -19.61 11.61
N ILE A 47 3.85 -18.41 11.43
CA ILE A 47 4.62 -17.17 11.27
C ILE A 47 4.89 -16.57 12.65
N PRO A 48 6.15 -16.28 13.03
CA PRO A 48 6.50 -15.88 14.40
C PRO A 48 5.69 -14.69 14.95
N LEU A 49 5.60 -13.59 14.19
CA LEU A 49 4.86 -12.40 14.64
C LEU A 49 3.37 -12.70 14.85
N PHE A 50 2.74 -13.40 13.90
CA PHE A 50 1.32 -13.72 14.00
C PHE A 50 1.05 -14.69 15.15
N LYS A 51 1.90 -15.71 15.32
CA LYS A 51 1.81 -16.66 16.43
C LYS A 51 1.86 -15.97 17.79
N GLU A 52 2.82 -15.08 18.00
CA GLU A 52 2.97 -14.34 19.25
C GLU A 52 1.71 -13.51 19.56
N CYS A 53 1.17 -12.82 18.55
CA CYS A 53 -0.07 -12.05 18.69
C CYS A 53 -1.27 -12.97 18.94
N TYR A 54 -1.40 -14.08 18.21
CA TYR A 54 -2.46 -15.07 18.41
C TYR A 54 -2.52 -15.63 19.83
N GLU A 55 -1.36 -16.00 20.38
CA GLU A 55 -1.26 -16.51 21.75
C GLU A 55 -1.65 -15.45 22.79
N LYS A 56 -1.32 -14.17 22.56
CA LYS A 56 -1.76 -13.05 23.40
C LYS A 56 -3.27 -12.83 23.29
N SER A 57 -3.82 -12.84 22.07
CA SER A 57 -5.24 -12.64 21.82
C SER A 57 -6.10 -13.74 22.45
N LYS A 58 -5.67 -15.01 22.38
CA LYS A 58 -6.35 -16.15 23.04
C LYS A 58 -6.43 -16.03 24.56
N LYS A 59 -5.50 -15.31 25.20
CA LYS A 59 -5.56 -15.05 26.65
C LYS A 59 -6.60 -13.99 27.01
N LYS A 60 -6.93 -13.10 26.07
CA LYS A 60 -7.87 -11.98 26.27
C LYS A 60 -9.30 -12.33 25.91
N THR A 61 -9.50 -13.16 24.89
CA THR A 61 -10.84 -13.58 24.46
C THR A 61 -10.87 -15.06 24.12
N LYS A 62 -11.94 -15.72 24.55
CA LYS A 62 -12.31 -17.10 24.15
C LYS A 62 -13.40 -17.12 23.08
N ASN A 63 -13.83 -15.96 22.61
CA ASN A 63 -14.86 -15.86 21.58
C ASN A 63 -14.20 -15.92 20.21
N ASP A 64 -14.41 -17.03 19.51
CA ASP A 64 -13.86 -17.26 18.17
C ASP A 64 -14.30 -16.21 17.15
N LYS A 65 -15.46 -15.56 17.33
CA LYS A 65 -15.90 -14.48 16.44
C LYS A 65 -15.11 -13.18 16.64
N LEU A 66 -14.48 -13.01 17.81
CA LEU A 66 -13.71 -11.81 18.16
C LEU A 66 -12.21 -12.03 18.07
N ILE A 67 -11.76 -13.29 17.90
CA ILE A 67 -10.34 -13.61 17.93
C ILE A 67 -9.57 -12.90 16.82
N ARG A 68 -10.15 -12.81 15.62
CA ARG A 68 -9.55 -12.11 14.47
C ARG A 68 -9.25 -10.65 14.79
N PHE A 69 -10.25 -9.90 15.26
CA PHE A 69 -10.08 -8.49 15.62
C PHE A 69 -9.05 -8.29 16.73
N GLU A 70 -9.01 -9.19 17.71
CA GLU A 70 -8.00 -9.10 18.78
C GLU A 70 -6.59 -9.45 18.27
N ILE A 71 -6.44 -10.35 17.30
CA ILE A 71 -5.14 -10.63 16.66
C ILE A 71 -4.65 -9.40 15.90
N VAL A 72 -5.50 -8.82 15.05
CA VAL A 72 -5.19 -7.63 14.26
C VAL A 72 -4.80 -6.47 15.17
N ARG A 73 -5.54 -6.28 16.27
CA ARG A 73 -5.20 -5.27 17.29
C ARG A 73 -3.85 -5.53 17.94
N GLU A 74 -3.53 -6.77 18.29
CA GLU A 74 -2.24 -7.14 18.88
C GLU A 74 -1.08 -6.97 17.89
N LEU A 75 -1.29 -7.27 16.60
CA LEU A 75 -0.29 -7.06 15.54
C LEU A 75 0.06 -5.58 15.39
N ILE A 76 -0.97 -4.73 15.20
CA ILE A 76 -0.82 -3.27 15.11
C ILE A 76 -0.09 -2.75 16.35
N GLY A 77 -0.52 -3.16 17.55
CA GLY A 77 0.10 -2.75 18.81
C GLY A 77 1.56 -3.17 18.92
N ALA A 78 1.89 -4.40 18.55
CA ALA A 78 3.27 -4.90 18.59
C ALA A 78 4.18 -4.13 17.62
N GLN A 79 3.74 -3.92 16.38
CA GLN A 79 4.50 -3.21 15.35
C GLN A 79 4.69 -1.72 15.70
N ILE A 80 3.64 -1.03 16.18
CA ILE A 80 3.73 0.37 16.60
C ILE A 80 4.70 0.51 17.78
N ASN A 81 4.56 -0.32 18.81
CA ASN A 81 5.41 -0.22 20.00
C ASN A 81 6.88 -0.49 19.66
N ASP A 82 7.16 -1.50 18.86
CA ASP A 82 8.52 -1.78 18.38
C ASP A 82 9.09 -0.60 17.59
N ALA A 83 8.33 -0.10 16.62
CA ALA A 83 8.75 1.05 15.80
C ALA A 83 9.07 2.27 16.66
N ILE A 84 8.25 2.60 17.66
CA ILE A 84 8.49 3.72 18.56
C ILE A 84 9.81 3.52 19.32
N VAL A 85 9.99 2.36 19.96
CA VAL A 85 11.18 2.09 20.77
C VAL A 85 12.45 2.09 19.91
N ALA A 86 12.43 1.38 18.78
CA ALA A 86 13.56 1.31 17.86
C ALA A 86 13.92 2.69 17.29
N SER A 87 12.92 3.49 16.95
CA SER A 87 13.11 4.84 16.41
C SER A 87 13.71 5.80 17.44
N ILE A 88 13.20 5.77 18.68
CA ILE A 88 13.76 6.59 19.78
C ILE A 88 15.23 6.24 20.01
N ASN A 89 15.59 4.94 19.99
CA ASN A 89 16.97 4.50 20.15
C ASN A 89 17.84 5.00 18.99
N ARG A 90 17.41 4.86 17.74
CA ARG A 90 18.17 5.36 16.58
C ARG A 90 18.37 6.87 16.62
N ILE A 91 17.34 7.64 16.98
CA ILE A 91 17.43 9.11 17.10
C ILE A 91 18.51 9.49 18.13
N LYS A 92 18.53 8.82 19.29
CA LYS A 92 19.53 9.04 20.35
C LYS A 92 20.93 8.64 19.91
N GLU A 93 21.09 7.46 19.32
CA GLU A 93 22.38 6.94 18.87
C GLU A 93 23.01 7.81 17.77
N ASN A 94 22.19 8.34 16.87
CA ASN A 94 22.63 9.24 15.80
C ASN A 94 22.70 10.71 16.24
N LYS A 95 22.36 11.03 17.50
CA LYS A 95 22.40 12.39 18.08
C LYS A 95 21.67 13.43 17.23
N ILE A 96 20.48 13.07 16.76
CA ILE A 96 19.67 13.92 15.88
C ILE A 96 19.05 15.05 16.70
N GLU A 97 19.38 16.30 16.36
CA GLU A 97 18.83 17.49 17.02
C GLU A 97 18.13 18.44 16.04
N THR A 98 18.49 18.39 14.76
CA THR A 98 18.00 19.30 13.73
C THR A 98 17.43 18.56 12.52
N LEU A 99 16.66 19.29 11.69
CA LEU A 99 16.16 18.76 10.41
C LEU A 99 17.30 18.39 9.44
N ASP A 100 18.41 19.13 9.47
CA ASP A 100 19.55 18.82 8.61
C ASP A 100 20.23 17.51 9.04
N ASP A 101 20.28 17.21 10.34
CA ASP A 101 20.76 15.91 10.82
C ASP A 101 19.88 14.78 10.28
N VAL A 102 18.55 14.93 10.35
CA VAL A 102 17.59 13.96 9.78
C VAL A 102 17.88 13.76 8.29
N ARG A 103 17.99 14.85 7.53
CA ARG A 103 18.18 14.80 6.07
C ARG A 103 19.50 14.15 5.65
N ASN A 104 20.53 14.20 6.50
CA ASN A 104 21.84 13.60 6.25
C ASN A 104 22.02 12.22 6.92
N SER A 105 21.03 11.75 7.68
CA SER A 105 21.04 10.42 8.32
C SER A 105 20.41 9.35 7.44
N LYS A 106 20.60 8.07 7.81
CA LYS A 106 19.79 6.96 7.28
C LYS A 106 18.36 7.05 7.85
N ILE A 107 17.45 6.22 7.36
CA ILE A 107 16.08 6.14 7.90
C ILE A 107 16.13 5.92 9.43
N LEU A 108 15.47 6.84 10.15
CA LEU A 108 15.43 6.87 11.60
C LEU A 108 14.18 6.19 12.13
N ILE A 109 13.07 6.26 11.38
CA ILE A 109 11.78 5.67 11.77
C ILE A 109 11.56 4.37 10.99
N ASP A 110 11.71 3.24 11.67
CA ASP A 110 11.62 1.88 11.10
C ASP A 110 11.53 0.87 12.27
N TYR A 111 11.21 -0.38 12.00
CA TYR A 111 11.22 -1.48 12.97
C TYR A 111 12.61 -1.84 13.47
N SER A 112 12.69 -2.41 14.68
CA SER A 112 13.89 -3.10 15.13
C SER A 112 14.30 -4.20 14.12
N PRO A 113 15.58 -4.60 14.07
CA PRO A 113 16.01 -5.68 13.18
C PRO A 113 15.19 -6.98 13.34
N GLU A 114 14.84 -7.32 14.59
CA GLU A 114 14.04 -8.50 14.91
C GLU A 114 12.61 -8.36 14.35
N MET A 115 11.92 -7.25 14.65
CA MET A 115 10.57 -7.04 14.15
C MET A 115 10.53 -6.95 12.63
N LYS A 116 11.55 -6.36 12.00
CA LYS A 116 11.68 -6.29 10.55
C LYS A 116 11.78 -7.68 9.93
N GLU A 117 12.52 -8.59 10.54
CA GLU A 117 12.61 -9.98 10.10
C GLU A 117 11.27 -10.71 10.23
N LYS A 118 10.61 -10.61 11.40
CA LYS A 118 9.31 -11.25 11.59
C LYS A 118 8.24 -10.68 10.64
N ASN A 119 8.24 -9.36 10.42
CA ASN A 119 7.34 -8.69 9.50
C ASN A 119 7.61 -9.09 8.03
N ALA A 120 8.88 -9.28 7.66
CA ALA A 120 9.24 -9.76 6.32
C ALA A 120 8.71 -11.18 6.06
N GLN A 121 8.75 -12.07 7.05
CA GLN A 121 8.16 -13.41 6.94
C GLN A 121 6.64 -13.35 6.76
N LEU A 122 5.96 -12.47 7.51
CA LEU A 122 4.52 -12.23 7.37
C LEU A 122 4.18 -11.70 5.97
N LYS A 123 4.88 -10.67 5.49
CA LYS A 123 4.72 -10.13 4.14
C LYS A 123 4.96 -11.17 3.05
N LYS A 124 5.98 -12.02 3.21
CA LYS A 124 6.26 -13.11 2.27
C LYS A 124 5.08 -14.08 2.18
N HIS A 125 4.46 -14.41 3.30
CA HIS A 125 3.27 -15.25 3.32
C HIS A 125 2.07 -14.57 2.63
N LEU A 126 1.79 -13.30 2.96
CA LEU A 126 0.74 -12.53 2.27
C LEU A 126 0.96 -12.50 0.76
N TYR A 127 2.20 -12.29 0.32
CA TYR A 127 2.52 -12.30 -1.09
C TYR A 127 2.20 -13.63 -1.78
N GLN A 128 2.56 -14.74 -1.15
CA GLN A 128 2.34 -16.07 -1.73
C GLN A 128 0.87 -16.50 -1.72
N TYR A 129 0.11 -16.18 -0.67
CA TYR A 129 -1.22 -16.76 -0.46
C TYR A 129 -2.38 -15.78 -0.68
N LEU A 130 -2.14 -14.47 -0.50
CA LEU A 130 -3.13 -13.43 -0.75
C LEU A 130 -2.94 -12.80 -2.14
N TYR A 131 -1.81 -12.15 -2.41
CA TYR A 131 -1.63 -11.39 -3.66
C TYR A 131 -1.48 -12.29 -4.90
N GLN A 132 -0.86 -13.46 -4.75
CA GLN A 132 -0.78 -14.46 -5.84
C GLN A 132 -2.01 -15.36 -5.96
N ASN A 133 -3.07 -15.10 -5.18
CA ASN A 133 -4.30 -15.85 -5.32
C ASN A 133 -4.89 -15.68 -6.73
N PHE A 134 -5.36 -16.77 -7.34
CA PHE A 134 -5.86 -16.76 -8.71
C PHE A 134 -6.99 -15.75 -8.94
N LYS A 135 -7.84 -15.49 -7.93
CA LYS A 135 -8.93 -14.51 -8.03
C LYS A 135 -8.38 -13.08 -8.11
N VAL A 136 -7.40 -12.77 -7.27
CA VAL A 136 -6.72 -11.46 -7.21
C VAL A 136 -5.96 -11.20 -8.51
N LEU A 137 -5.12 -12.15 -8.93
CA LEU A 137 -4.38 -12.06 -10.20
C LEU A 137 -5.30 -11.89 -11.40
N LYS A 138 -6.41 -12.63 -11.47
CA LYS A 138 -7.38 -12.50 -12.57
C LYS A 138 -8.01 -11.10 -12.62
N MET A 139 -8.26 -10.47 -11.47
CA MET A 139 -8.75 -9.10 -11.43
C MET A 139 -7.67 -8.12 -11.88
N GLN A 140 -6.44 -8.27 -11.40
CA GLN A 140 -5.30 -7.45 -11.80
C GLN A 140 -5.08 -7.48 -13.32
N TYR A 141 -5.07 -8.65 -13.94
CA TYR A 141 -4.91 -8.77 -15.40
C TYR A 141 -6.05 -8.10 -16.18
N LYS A 142 -7.27 -8.09 -15.65
CA LYS A 142 -8.37 -7.34 -16.28
C LYS A 142 -8.14 -5.84 -16.16
N ALA A 143 -7.69 -5.39 -14.99
CA ALA A 143 -7.38 -3.98 -14.71
C ALA A 143 -6.33 -3.42 -15.65
N GLU A 144 -5.20 -4.10 -15.73
CA GLU A 144 -4.10 -3.75 -16.61
C GLU A 144 -4.56 -3.59 -18.07
N ARG A 145 -5.35 -4.55 -18.57
CA ARG A 145 -5.84 -4.55 -19.95
C ARG A 145 -6.74 -3.37 -20.30
N TYR A 146 -7.64 -2.94 -19.40
CA TYR A 146 -8.49 -1.79 -19.73
C TYR A 146 -7.75 -0.47 -19.56
N ILE A 147 -6.85 -0.36 -18.57
CA ILE A 147 -6.01 0.84 -18.40
C ILE A 147 -5.09 1.04 -19.61
N GLU A 148 -4.43 -0.02 -20.08
CA GLU A 148 -3.59 0.01 -21.29
C GLU A 148 -4.39 0.46 -22.52
N LYS A 149 -5.58 -0.11 -22.72
CA LYS A 149 -6.46 0.26 -23.83
C LYS A 149 -6.95 1.70 -23.75
N LEU A 150 -7.34 2.18 -22.57
CA LEU A 150 -7.71 3.58 -22.36
C LEU A 150 -6.54 4.51 -22.72
N PHE A 151 -5.34 4.20 -22.25
CA PHE A 151 -4.14 4.98 -22.54
C PHE A 151 -3.89 5.07 -24.05
N HIS A 152 -3.91 3.93 -24.76
CA HIS A 152 -3.69 3.92 -26.21
C HIS A 152 -4.80 4.60 -27.00
N ALA A 153 -6.08 4.50 -26.61
CA ALA A 153 -7.16 5.22 -27.29
C ALA A 153 -6.97 6.74 -27.26
N TYR A 154 -6.54 7.30 -26.11
CA TYR A 154 -6.24 8.72 -26.01
C TYR A 154 -4.92 9.11 -26.70
N GLU A 155 -3.95 8.19 -26.75
CA GLU A 155 -2.69 8.40 -27.47
C GLU A 155 -2.90 8.41 -29.00
N GLU A 156 -3.80 7.57 -29.52
CA GLU A 156 -4.16 7.52 -30.93
C GLU A 156 -4.94 8.76 -31.39
N ASP A 157 -5.88 9.24 -30.58
CA ASP A 157 -6.57 10.50 -30.83
C ASP A 157 -6.83 11.27 -29.53
N ILE A 158 -5.96 12.26 -29.28
CA ILE A 158 -6.01 13.11 -28.10
C ILE A 158 -7.32 13.90 -27.99
N ARG A 159 -8.08 14.06 -29.07
CA ARG A 159 -9.37 14.76 -29.08
C ARG A 159 -10.48 13.99 -28.35
N GLN A 160 -10.22 12.75 -27.98
CA GLN A 160 -11.12 11.94 -27.16
C GLN A 160 -11.01 12.30 -25.66
N LEU A 161 -9.93 12.99 -25.24
CA LEU A 161 -9.84 13.49 -23.87
C LEU A 161 -10.85 14.63 -23.63
N PRO A 162 -11.32 14.82 -22.39
CA PRO A 162 -12.13 15.99 -22.05
C PRO A 162 -11.39 17.31 -22.37
N PRO A 163 -12.01 18.28 -23.06
CA PRO A 163 -11.33 19.49 -23.56
C PRO A 163 -10.60 20.33 -22.52
N LYS A 164 -10.99 20.23 -21.24
CA LYS A 164 -10.34 20.91 -20.12
C LYS A 164 -8.85 20.54 -19.96
N PHE A 165 -8.42 19.39 -20.45
CA PHE A 165 -7.04 18.91 -20.37
C PHE A 165 -6.15 19.40 -21.53
N TYR A 166 -6.72 19.96 -22.60
CA TYR A 166 -5.95 20.35 -23.79
C TYR A 166 -4.94 21.47 -23.52
N SER A 167 -5.26 22.38 -22.62
CA SER A 167 -4.37 23.48 -22.24
C SER A 167 -3.09 22.97 -21.58
N GLU A 168 -3.16 21.86 -20.83
CA GLU A 168 -2.04 21.28 -20.10
C GLU A 168 -1.04 20.57 -21.02
N ILE A 169 -1.51 20.06 -22.18
CA ILE A 169 -0.70 19.31 -23.15
C ILE A 169 0.54 20.11 -23.58
N SER A 170 0.37 21.41 -23.85
CA SER A 170 1.47 22.28 -24.30
C SER A 170 2.61 22.41 -23.30
N SER A 171 2.32 22.22 -22.01
CA SER A 171 3.27 22.42 -20.91
C SER A 171 3.82 21.11 -20.33
N GLN A 172 3.02 20.04 -20.32
CA GLN A 172 3.36 18.77 -19.68
C GLN A 172 3.64 17.63 -20.67
N GLY A 173 3.18 17.76 -21.92
CA GLY A 173 3.23 16.73 -22.94
C GLY A 173 2.03 15.78 -22.90
N GLU A 174 1.64 15.27 -24.07
CA GLU A 174 0.43 14.45 -24.25
C GLU A 174 0.39 13.23 -23.32
N LYS A 175 1.45 12.43 -23.29
CA LYS A 175 1.49 11.19 -22.49
C LYS A 175 1.31 11.44 -20.99
N ARG A 176 1.87 12.54 -20.46
CA ARG A 176 1.72 12.92 -19.05
C ARG A 176 0.26 13.26 -18.75
N VAL A 177 -0.36 14.10 -19.59
CA VAL A 177 -1.76 14.50 -19.42
C VAL A 177 -2.70 13.30 -19.49
N ILE A 178 -2.46 12.36 -20.42
CA ILE A 178 -3.23 11.10 -20.50
C ILE A 178 -3.06 10.29 -19.21
N SER A 179 -1.82 10.09 -18.74
CA SER A 179 -1.55 9.37 -17.49
C SER A 179 -2.23 10.01 -16.29
N ASP A 180 -2.18 11.33 -16.16
CA ASP A 180 -2.76 12.05 -15.03
C ASP A 180 -4.30 12.02 -15.07
N TYR A 181 -4.90 12.09 -16.28
CA TYR A 181 -6.33 11.91 -16.44
C TYR A 181 -6.79 10.50 -16.03
N ILE A 182 -6.12 9.46 -16.52
CA ILE A 182 -6.43 8.06 -16.17
C ILE A 182 -6.23 7.82 -14.67
N ALA A 183 -5.12 8.32 -14.10
CA ALA A 183 -4.83 8.18 -12.67
C ALA A 183 -5.84 8.92 -11.77
N GLY A 184 -6.53 9.94 -12.29
CA GLY A 184 -7.59 10.65 -11.60
C GLY A 184 -8.97 9.97 -11.64
N MET A 185 -9.11 8.85 -12.36
CA MET A 185 -10.37 8.11 -12.44
C MET A 185 -10.61 7.26 -11.20
N THR A 186 -11.87 7.11 -10.80
CA THR A 186 -12.26 6.01 -9.90
C THR A 186 -12.42 4.72 -10.70
N ASP A 187 -12.32 3.56 -10.04
CA ASP A 187 -12.47 2.25 -10.71
C ASP A 187 -13.77 2.14 -11.52
N ARG A 188 -14.89 2.62 -10.96
CA ARG A 188 -16.19 2.62 -11.64
C ARG A 188 -16.15 3.52 -12.87
N TYR A 189 -15.62 4.73 -12.74
CA TYR A 189 -15.53 5.66 -13.85
C TYR A 189 -14.62 5.12 -14.96
N ALA A 190 -13.49 4.50 -14.63
CA ALA A 190 -12.59 3.88 -15.62
C ALA A 190 -13.27 2.75 -16.39
N GLN A 191 -14.12 1.94 -15.71
CA GLN A 191 -14.91 0.91 -16.38
C GLN A 191 -15.97 1.51 -17.31
N ASP A 192 -16.71 2.52 -16.85
CA ASP A 192 -17.71 3.22 -17.66
C ASP A 192 -17.07 3.90 -18.88
N GLU A 193 -15.90 4.52 -18.69
CA GLU A 193 -15.15 5.18 -19.76
C GLU A 193 -14.63 4.18 -20.79
N PHE A 194 -14.12 3.03 -20.32
CA PHE A 194 -13.72 1.94 -21.20
C PHE A 194 -14.91 1.45 -22.03
N SER A 195 -16.07 1.28 -21.40
CA SER A 195 -17.25 0.85 -22.11
C SER A 195 -17.75 1.90 -23.12
N ARG A 196 -17.76 3.20 -22.78
CA ARG A 196 -18.10 4.29 -23.73
C ARG A 196 -17.21 4.31 -24.97
N LEU A 197 -15.89 4.13 -24.78
CA LEU A 197 -14.93 4.21 -25.88
C LEU A 197 -14.91 2.98 -26.78
N PHE A 198 -15.16 1.79 -26.23
CA PHE A 198 -14.96 0.53 -26.96
C PHE A 198 -16.26 -0.24 -27.26
N LEU A 199 -17.39 0.07 -26.60
CA LEU A 199 -18.67 -0.62 -26.82
C LEU A 199 -19.65 0.27 -27.59
N PRO A 200 -20.06 -0.11 -28.82
CA PRO A 200 -20.80 0.77 -29.74
C PRO A 200 -22.23 1.12 -29.31
N TYR A 201 -22.76 0.48 -28.28
CA TYR A 201 -24.15 0.65 -27.83
C TYR A 201 -24.27 1.30 -26.45
N GLU A 202 -23.15 1.70 -25.83
CA GLU A 202 -23.20 2.47 -24.60
C GLU A 202 -23.41 3.96 -24.88
N ARG A 203 -24.25 4.60 -24.07
CA ARG A 203 -24.49 6.04 -24.20
C ARG A 203 -23.27 6.79 -23.68
N MET A 204 -22.74 7.68 -24.51
CA MET A 204 -21.82 8.75 -24.08
C MET A 204 -22.52 9.71 -23.13
#